data_AF-N1ZKC6-F1
#
_entry.id   AF-N1ZKC6-F1
#
_cell.length_a   1.000
_cell.length_b   1.000
_cell.length_c   1.000
_cell.angle_alpha   90.00
_cell.angle_beta   90.00
_cell.angle_gamma   90.00
#
_symmetry.space_group_name_H-M   'P 1'
#
loop_
_entity.id
_entity.type
_entity.pdbx_description
1 polymer ?
#
loop_
_entity_poly.entity_id
_entity_poly.type
_entity_poly.pdbx_seq_one_letter_code
_entity_poly.pdbx_strand_id
1 'polypeptide(L)' 'MIGTLEISPDFTIEDIHKIREHNYEVTKHMTVEEKLHYYNTPRTDAEEQIERLRVRHYNGQHAWEQR' A
#
# COMPACT_ATOMS: atom_id res chain seq x y z
N MET A 1 6.95 -19.18 10.35
CA MET A 1 6.10 -18.15 10.99
C MET A 1 6.15 -16.94 10.11
N ILE A 2 5.02 -16.47 9.59
CA ILE A 2 4.96 -15.24 8.80
C ILE A 2 5.04 -14.10 9.82
N GLY A 3 6.26 -13.66 10.12
CA GLY A 3 6.52 -12.61 11.10
C GLY A 3 5.92 -11.28 10.64
N THR A 4 5.40 -10.50 11.59
CA THR A 4 5.00 -9.12 11.36
C THR A 4 6.17 -8.33 10.80
N LEU A 5 5.95 -7.68 9.67
CA LEU A 5 6.96 -6.87 9.00
C LEU A 5 7.17 -5.58 9.79
N GLU A 6 8.28 -5.47 10.51
CA GLU A 6 8.64 -4.25 11.23
C GLU A 6 9.22 -3.22 10.26
N ILE A 7 8.43 -2.18 9.99
CA ILE A 7 8.77 -1.07 9.11
C ILE A 7 9.04 0.17 9.95
N SER A 8 10.16 0.83 9.67
CA SER A 8 10.51 2.10 10.30
C SER A 8 9.46 3.18 10.03
N PRO A 9 9.12 4.05 11.02
CA PRO A 9 8.29 5.23 10.78
C PRO A 9 8.87 6.18 9.73
N ASP A 10 10.20 6.25 9.61
CA ASP A 10 10.91 7.13 8.67
C ASP A 10 11.20 6.48 7.31
N PHE A 11 10.54 5.35 7.01
CA PHE A 11 10.65 4.52 5.80
C PHE A 11 11.99 4.61 5.06
N THR A 12 12.86 3.64 5.32
CA THR A 12 14.23 3.60 4.82
C THR A 12 14.39 2.65 3.64
N ILE A 13 15.56 2.71 2.98
CA ILE A 13 15.93 1.75 1.92
C ILE A 13 15.90 0.31 2.47
N GLU A 14 16.27 0.11 3.73
CA GLU A 14 16.28 -1.22 4.34
C GLU A 14 14.86 -1.79 4.51
N ASP A 15 13.87 -0.92 4.75
CA ASP A 15 12.47 -1.34 4.80
C ASP A 15 11.99 -1.87 3.44
N ILE A 16 12.50 -1.32 2.32
CA ILE A 16 12.23 -1.85 0.97
C ILE A 16 12.82 -3.26 0.83
N HIS A 17 14.04 -3.49 1.32
CA HIS A 17 14.65 -4.82 1.28
C HIS A 17 13.82 -5.83 2.08
N LYS A 18 13.43 -5.48 3.30
CA LYS A 18 12.56 -6.33 4.15
C LYS A 18 11.23 -6.66 3.47
N ILE A 19 10.57 -5.67 2.86
CA ILE A 19 9.32 -5.89 2.11
C ILE A 19 9.54 -6.86 0.95
N ARG A 20 10.62 -6.69 0.19
CA ARG A 20 10.95 -7.56 -0.95
C ARG A 20 11.24 -8.99 -0.52
N GLU A 21 12.02 -9.15 0.54
CA GLU A 21 12.34 -10.46 1.12
C GLU A 21 11.07 -11.17 1.59
N HIS A 22 10.22 -10.48 2.35
CA HIS A 22 8.94 -11.02 2.79
C HIS A 22 8.04 -11.42 1.62
N ASN A 23 7.91 -10.56 0.61
CA ASN A 23 7.12 -10.86 -0.57
C ASN A 23 7.67 -12.07 -1.35
N TYR A 24 9.00 -12.23 -1.42
CA TYR A 24 9.58 -13.43 -2.00
C TYR A 24 9.20 -14.68 -1.19
N GLU A 25 9.38 -14.66 0.12
CA GLU A 25 9.07 -15.80 1.00
C GLU A 25 7.59 -16.20 0.96
N VAL A 26 6.69 -15.23 0.91
CA VAL A 26 5.24 -15.45 0.80
C VAL A 26 4.87 -16.00 -0.58
N THR A 27 5.46 -15.45 -1.65
CA THR A 27 5.02 -15.75 -3.02
C THR A 27 5.83 -16.84 -3.74
N LYS A 28 6.94 -17.33 -3.18
CA LYS A 28 7.85 -18.26 -3.88
C LYS A 28 7.20 -19.58 -4.29
N HIS A 29 6.15 -20.00 -3.60
CA HIS A 29 5.39 -21.21 -3.90
C HIS A 29 4.07 -20.97 -4.64
N MET A 30 3.69 -19.70 -4.84
CA MET A 30 2.45 -19.33 -5.51
C MET A 30 2.57 -19.48 -7.03
N THR A 31 1.46 -19.88 -7.64
CA THR A 31 1.25 -19.80 -9.09
C THR A 31 1.21 -18.34 -9.57
N VAL A 32 1.28 -18.14 -10.88
CA VAL A 32 1.20 -16.79 -11.47
C VAL A 32 -0.13 -16.12 -11.16
N GLU A 33 -1.24 -16.86 -11.19
CA GLU A 33 -2.59 -16.35 -10.90
C GLU A 33 -2.71 -15.91 -9.44
N GLU A 34 -2.20 -16.72 -8.51
CA GLU A 34 -2.17 -16.38 -7.08
C GLU A 34 -1.28 -15.16 -6.80
N LYS A 35 -0.13 -15.04 -7.49
CA LYS A 35 0.73 -13.84 -7.41
C LYS A 35 0.00 -12.59 -7.91
N LEU A 36 -0.69 -12.68 -9.04
CA LEU A 36 -1.47 -11.57 -9.59
C LEU A 36 -2.54 -11.13 -8.60
N HIS A 37 -3.27 -12.09 -8.00
CA HIS A 37 -4.24 -11.78 -6.97
C HIS A 37 -3.59 -11.11 -5.75
N TYR A 38 -2.49 -11.67 -5.24
CA TYR A 38 -1.76 -11.15 -4.08
C TYR A 38 -1.32 -9.69 -4.25
N TYR A 39 -0.83 -9.29 -5.43
CA TYR A 39 -0.38 -7.91 -5.68
C TYR A 39 -1.52 -6.94 -6.03
N ASN A 40 -2.59 -7.42 -6.65
CA ASN A 40 -3.66 -6.54 -7.14
C ASN A 40 -4.66 -6.15 -6.04
N THR A 41 -4.94 -7.00 -5.06
CA THR A 41 -5.90 -6.66 -3.99
C THR A 41 -5.45 -5.46 -3.13
N PRO A 42 -4.21 -5.43 -2.59
CA PRO A 42 -3.76 -4.29 -1.78
C PRO A 42 -3.65 -2.99 -2.59
N ARG A 43 -3.44 -3.10 -3.90
CA ARG A 43 -3.37 -1.96 -4.81
C ARG A 43 -4.70 -1.24 -4.91
N THR A 44 -5.80 -1.98 -5.10
CA THR A 44 -7.14 -1.40 -5.19
C THR A 44 -7.52 -0.64 -3.91
N ASP A 45 -7.24 -1.23 -2.74
CA ASP A 45 -7.50 -0.59 -1.45
C ASP A 45 -6.71 0.71 -1.28
N ALA A 46 -5.45 0.73 -1.72
CA ALA A 46 -4.60 1.91 -1.67
C ALA A 46 -5.06 3.00 -2.66
N GLU A 47 -5.45 2.63 -3.88
CA GLU A 47 -6.00 3.55 -4.89
C GLU A 47 -7.28 4.24 -4.37
N GLU A 48 -8.18 3.50 -3.73
CA GLU A 48 -9.37 4.08 -3.11
C GLU A 48 -9.03 5.04 -1.96
N GLN A 49 -8.04 4.71 -1.11
CA GLN A 49 -7.62 5.59 -0.02
C GLN A 49 -7.03 6.91 -0.57
N ILE A 50 -6.19 6.82 -1.60
CA ILE A 50 -5.61 8.00 -2.25
C ILE A 50 -6.73 8.88 -2.83
N GLU A 51 -7.71 8.27 -3.49
CA GLU A 51 -8.82 9.03 -4.07
C GLU A 51 -9.70 9.70 -2.99
N ARG A 52 -10.01 8.99 -1.90
CA ARG A 52 -10.70 9.58 -0.75
C ARG A 52 -9.95 10.79 -0.17
N LEU A 53 -8.62 10.70 -0.06
CA LEU A 53 -7.79 11.80 0.43
C LEU A 53 -7.77 12.99 -0.54
N ARG A 54 -7.73 12.74 -1.86
CA ARG A 54 -7.82 13.78 -2.89
C ARG A 54 -9.14 14.53 -2.84
N VAL A 55 -10.26 13.81 -2.78
CA VAL A 55 -11.61 14.41 -2.67
C VAL A 55 -11.74 15.24 -1.40
N ARG A 56 -11.24 14.73 -0.27
CA ARG A 56 -11.25 15.47 1.01
C ARG A 56 -10.45 16.77 0.91
N HIS A 57 -9.27 16.74 0.29
CA HIS A 57 -8.45 17.92 0.08
C HIS A 57 -9.16 18.94 -0.81
N TYR A 58 -9.70 18.52 -1.96
CA TYR A 58 -10.45 19.37 -2.88
C TYR A 58 -11.65 20.05 -2.19
N ASN A 59 -12.49 19.29 -1.50
CA ASN A 59 -13.65 19.81 -0.78
C ASN A 59 -13.25 20.79 0.33
N GLY A 60 -12.13 20.53 1.02
CA GLY A 60 -11.59 21.43 2.03
C GLY A 60 -11.05 22.75 1.46
N GLN A 61 -10.56 22.76 0.22
CA GLN A 61 -10.10 23.98 -0.46
C GLN A 61 -11.26 24.85 -0.95
N HIS A 62 -12.30 24.24 -1.53
CA HIS A 62 -13.47 24.97 -2.04
C HIS A 62 -14.47 25.39 -0.95
N ALA A 63 -14.36 24.86 0.27
CA ALA A 63 -15.15 25.32 1.42
C ALA A 63 -14.82 26.76 1.86
N TRP A 64 -13.65 27.29 1.50
CA TRP A 64 -13.22 28.66 1.80
C TRP A 64 -13.70 29.69 0.77
N GLU A 65 -14.12 29.26 -0.42
CA GLU A 65 -14.60 30.14 -1.50
C GLU A 65 -16.10 30.46 -1.39
N GLN A 66 -16.83 29.69 -0.56
CA GLN A 66 -18.29 29.79 -0.38
C GLN A 66 -18.69 30.54 0.91
N ARG A 67 -17.76 31.27 1.55
CA ARG A 67 -17.98 31.98 2.81
C ARG A 67 -17.84 33.49 2.64
#